data_AF-A0A7S1ZN26-F1
#
_entry.id   AF-A0A7S1ZN26-F1
#
_cell.length_a   1.000
_cell.length_b   1.000
_cell.length_c   1.000
_cell.angle_alpha   90.00
_cell.angle_beta   90.00
_cell.angle_gamma   90.00
#
_symmetry.space_group_name_H-M   'P 1'
#
loop_
_entity.id
_entity.type
_entity.pdbx_description
1 polymer ?
#
loop_
_entity_poly.entity_id
_entity_poly.type
_entity_poly.pdbx_seq_one_letter_code
_entity_poly.pdbx_strand_id
1 'polypeptide(L)'
;EGKIRAIGFSAHSEPMAVRMIESGLVETCMFPINFAAWNFGGIGQAVCDAAVRHGVGLVALKSCARGRVRKGEGDPVSVPEAGMLRHIPEWKRMEMVRFPVATSRRHPTCWYEPEDNPLELQRLLLWSLSRPGVTAVLPPG
;
A
#
# COMPACT_ATOMS: atom_id res chain seq x y z
N GLU A 1 -15.22 23.32 -16.47
CA GLU A 1 -16.33 22.34 -16.55
C GLU A 1 -16.75 21.71 -15.21
N GLY A 2 -16.04 21.92 -14.09
CA GLY A 2 -16.51 21.41 -12.78
C GLY A 2 -16.57 19.88 -12.67
N LYS A 3 -15.84 19.16 -13.54
CA LYS A 3 -15.85 17.69 -13.63
C LYS A 3 -15.23 17.00 -12.40
N ILE A 4 -14.33 17.67 -11.70
CA ILE A 4 -13.66 17.18 -10.50
C ILE A 4 -13.70 18.25 -9.40
N ARG A 5 -13.78 17.82 -8.14
CA ARG A 5 -13.80 18.70 -6.96
C ARG A 5 -12.47 18.74 -6.19
N ALA A 6 -11.68 17.67 -6.31
CA ALA A 6 -10.38 17.52 -5.69
C ALA A 6 -9.53 16.57 -6.54
N ILE A 7 -8.22 16.72 -6.45
CA ILE A 7 -7.20 15.92 -7.09
C ILE A 7 -6.43 15.16 -6.00
N GLY A 8 -6.28 13.86 -6.24
CA GLY A 8 -5.50 12.99 -5.38
C GLY A 8 -4.57 12.13 -6.21
N PHE A 9 -3.59 11.54 -5.55
CA PHE A 9 -2.71 10.56 -6.17
C PHE A 9 -2.44 9.39 -5.22
N SER A 10 -1.91 8.31 -5.79
CA SER A 10 -1.35 7.21 -5.03
C SER A 10 0.10 7.00 -5.41
N ALA A 11 0.92 6.56 -4.45
CA ALA A 11 2.34 6.32 -4.69
C ALA A 11 2.84 5.03 -4.05
N HIS A 12 3.82 4.44 -4.72
CA HIS A 12 4.56 3.27 -4.24
C HIS A 12 5.96 3.62 -3.71
N SER A 13 6.36 4.89 -3.78
CA SER A 13 7.67 5.39 -3.38
C SER A 13 7.49 6.59 -2.46
N GLU A 14 8.05 6.53 -1.26
CA GLU A 14 7.96 7.61 -0.26
C GLU A 14 8.58 8.92 -0.79
N PRO A 15 9.80 8.94 -1.36
CA PRO A 15 10.35 10.17 -1.94
C PRO A 15 9.48 10.80 -3.02
N MET A 16 8.85 9.99 -3.87
CA MET A 16 7.94 10.51 -4.90
C MET A 16 6.64 11.03 -4.31
N ALA A 17 6.12 10.38 -3.27
CA ALA A 17 4.94 10.83 -2.55
C ALA A 17 5.18 12.20 -1.90
N VAL A 18 6.30 12.35 -1.19
CA VAL A 18 6.72 13.62 -0.59
C VAL A 18 6.81 14.73 -1.65
N ARG A 19 7.50 14.47 -2.76
CA ARG A 19 7.64 15.47 -3.84
C ARG A 19 6.32 15.88 -4.48
N MET A 20 5.37 14.96 -4.61
CA MET A 20 4.06 15.28 -5.15
C MET A 20 3.21 16.07 -4.14
N ILE A 21 3.31 15.77 -2.84
CA ILE A 21 2.67 16.56 -1.76
C ILE A 21 3.22 18.00 -1.76
N GLU A 22 4.55 18.15 -1.82
CA GLU A 22 5.24 19.44 -1.81
C GLU A 22 4.93 20.30 -3.04
N SER A 23 4.41 19.70 -4.12
CA SER A 23 4.09 20.42 -5.35
C SER A 23 2.94 21.42 -5.21
N GLY A 24 2.08 21.25 -4.19
CA GLY A 24 0.87 22.06 -4.01
C GLY A 24 -0.25 21.79 -5.03
N LEU A 25 -0.15 20.71 -5.81
CA LEU A 25 -1.11 20.36 -6.87
C LEU A 25 -2.20 19.37 -6.46
N VAL A 26 -2.17 18.87 -5.22
CA VAL A 26 -3.03 17.77 -4.76
C VAL A 26 -3.58 18.05 -3.38
N GLU A 27 -4.81 17.61 -3.13
CA GLU A 27 -5.47 17.72 -1.82
C GLU A 27 -5.42 16.40 -1.05
N THR A 28 -5.19 15.27 -1.73
CA THR A 28 -5.11 13.96 -1.07
C THR A 28 -3.98 13.08 -1.58
N CYS A 29 -3.43 12.26 -0.69
CA CYS A 29 -2.44 11.23 -1.01
C CYS A 29 -2.83 9.88 -0.42
N MET A 30 -2.87 8.84 -1.25
CA MET A 30 -3.04 7.46 -0.84
C MET A 30 -1.67 6.76 -0.79
N PHE A 31 -1.26 6.31 0.40
CA PHE A 31 0.06 5.73 0.63
C PHE A 31 -0.04 4.54 1.61
N PRO A 32 0.85 3.52 1.55
CA PRO A 32 0.86 2.40 2.50
C PRO A 32 1.24 2.84 3.93
N ILE A 33 0.31 3.51 4.61
CA ILE A 33 0.39 3.84 6.03
C ILE A 33 -0.32 2.72 6.79
N ASN A 34 0.42 1.68 7.11
CA ASN A 34 -0.06 0.54 7.90
C ASN A 34 1.06 0.02 8.79
N PHE A 35 0.70 -0.79 9.78
CA PHE A 35 1.64 -1.26 10.80
C PHE A 35 2.84 -1.99 10.18
N ALA A 36 2.62 -2.82 9.17
CA ALA A 36 3.69 -3.60 8.56
C ALA A 36 4.67 -2.73 7.75
N ALA A 37 4.14 -1.85 6.89
CA ALA A 37 4.96 -0.94 6.09
C ALA A 37 5.77 0.03 6.96
N TRP A 38 5.19 0.51 8.06
CA TRP A 38 5.86 1.44 8.97
C TRP A 38 6.98 0.77 9.77
N ASN A 39 6.70 -0.37 10.41
CA ASN A 39 7.64 -1.00 11.34
C ASN A 39 8.67 -1.91 10.66
N PHE A 40 8.29 -2.56 9.55
CA PHE A 40 9.19 -3.48 8.84
C PHE A 40 9.69 -2.93 7.51
N GLY A 41 8.93 -2.01 6.88
CA GLY A 41 9.36 -1.33 5.67
C GLY A 41 10.11 -0.02 5.91
N GLY A 42 9.93 0.59 7.09
CA GLY A 42 10.58 1.87 7.44
C GLY A 42 10.10 3.04 6.59
N ILE A 43 8.87 2.99 6.07
CA ILE A 43 8.29 4.02 5.20
C ILE A 43 6.99 4.59 5.78
N GLY A 44 6.66 5.82 5.38
CA GLY A 44 5.40 6.49 5.66
C GLY A 44 5.56 7.69 6.59
N GLN A 45 6.62 7.76 7.38
CA GLN A 45 6.89 8.86 8.30
C GLN A 45 7.03 10.19 7.55
N ALA A 46 7.84 10.21 6.48
CA ALA A 46 8.07 11.44 5.73
C ALA A 46 6.81 11.89 4.97
N VAL A 47 5.97 10.94 4.55
CA VAL A 47 4.68 11.23 3.92
C VAL A 47 3.71 11.87 4.92
N CYS A 48 3.60 11.33 6.14
CA CYS A 48 2.80 11.92 7.22
C CYS A 48 3.24 13.35 7.53
N ASP A 49 4.55 13.55 7.70
CA ASP A 49 5.13 14.87 7.98
C ASP A 49 4.83 15.88 6.85
N ALA A 50 5.07 15.50 5.60
CA ALA A 50 4.80 16.35 4.44
C ALA A 50 3.31 16.67 4.33
N ALA A 51 2.43 15.68 4.52
CA ALA A 51 0.99 15.88 4.43
C ALA A 51 0.47 16.88 5.46
N VAL A 52 0.92 16.78 6.72
CA VAL A 52 0.56 17.74 7.78
C VAL A 52 1.08 19.14 7.44
N ARG A 53 2.33 19.28 6.99
CA ARG A 53 2.93 20.59 6.66
C ARG A 53 2.23 21.28 5.49
N HIS A 54 1.76 20.51 4.50
CA HIS A 54 1.19 21.04 3.26
C HIS A 54 -0.35 20.97 3.21
N GLY A 55 -1.01 20.54 4.30
CA GLY A 55 -2.47 20.47 4.36
C GLY A 55 -3.09 19.43 3.43
N VAL A 56 -2.38 18.33 3.14
CA VAL A 56 -2.85 17.23 2.28
C VAL A 56 -3.46 16.13 3.14
N GLY A 57 -4.66 15.66 2.80
CA GLY A 57 -5.31 14.55 3.49
C GLY A 57 -4.69 13.20 3.10
N LEU A 58 -4.42 12.33 4.07
CA LEU A 58 -3.89 10.99 3.82
C LEU A 58 -4.97 9.91 3.87
N VAL A 59 -4.96 9.05 2.85
CA VAL A 59 -5.72 7.81 2.81
C VAL A 59 -4.76 6.65 3.08
N ALA A 60 -4.88 6.03 4.25
CA ALA A 60 -3.99 4.96 4.67
C ALA A 60 -4.34 3.65 3.96
N LEU A 61 -3.44 3.19 3.09
CA LEU A 61 -3.65 2.00 2.28
C LEU A 61 -3.17 0.72 2.99
N LYS A 62 -4.00 -0.33 2.94
CA LYS A 62 -3.75 -1.66 3.53
C LYS A 62 -3.59 -1.65 5.05
N SER A 63 -4.36 -0.81 5.75
CA SER A 63 -4.29 -0.62 7.21
C SER A 63 -4.34 -1.91 8.03
N CYS A 64 -5.16 -2.89 7.63
CA CYS A 64 -5.35 -4.17 8.34
C CYS A 64 -4.56 -5.35 7.72
N ALA A 65 -3.51 -5.08 6.95
CA ALA A 65 -2.67 -6.13 6.38
C ALA A 65 -1.59 -6.59 7.36
N ARG A 66 -1.45 -7.91 7.54
CA ARG A 66 -0.38 -8.53 8.34
C ARG A 66 0.96 -8.63 7.59
N GLY A 67 0.93 -8.46 6.27
CA GLY A 67 2.09 -8.57 5.40
C GLY A 67 1.81 -9.44 4.18
N ARG A 68 2.86 -9.98 3.56
CA ARG A 68 2.72 -10.95 2.47
C ARG A 68 2.15 -12.26 3.00
N VAL A 69 1.32 -12.91 2.17
CA VAL A 69 0.88 -14.28 2.42
C VAL A 69 2.10 -15.19 2.53
N ARG A 70 2.16 -16.00 3.60
CA ARG A 70 3.33 -16.85 3.85
C ARG A 70 3.43 -17.97 2.81
N LYS A 71 4.66 -18.40 2.52
CA LYS A 71 4.93 -19.50 1.60
C LYS A 71 4.29 -20.79 2.14
N GLY A 72 3.39 -21.39 1.36
CA GLY A 72 2.65 -22.61 1.72
C GLY A 72 1.26 -22.37 2.31
N GLU A 73 0.97 -21.14 2.76
CA GLU A 73 -0.34 -20.76 3.32
C GLU A 73 -1.30 -20.21 2.25
N GLY A 74 -0.75 -19.77 1.10
CA GLY A 74 -1.51 -19.32 -0.06
C GLY A 74 -1.36 -20.20 -1.30
N ASP A 75 -2.16 -19.89 -2.30
CA ASP A 75 -2.06 -20.50 -3.63
C ASP A 75 -1.10 -19.69 -4.50
N PRO A 76 -0.18 -20.35 -5.22
CA PRO A 76 0.81 -19.65 -6.03
C PRO A 76 0.12 -18.93 -7.20
N VAL A 77 0.48 -17.67 -7.42
CA VAL A 77 0.07 -16.96 -8.63
C VAL A 77 0.95 -17.43 -9.79
N SER A 78 0.33 -17.80 -10.91
CA SER A 78 1.07 -18.16 -12.12
C SER A 78 1.80 -16.94 -12.66
N VAL A 79 3.14 -17.01 -12.70
CA VAL A 79 3.98 -16.02 -13.38
C VAL A 79 4.07 -16.45 -14.85
N PRO A 80 3.64 -15.63 -15.82
CA PRO A 80 3.78 -15.97 -17.24
C PRO A 80 5.24 -16.28 -17.58
N GLU A 81 5.47 -17.20 -18.53
CA GLU A 81 6.82 -17.58 -18.92
C GLU A 81 7.67 -16.35 -19.29
N ALA A 82 8.96 -16.38 -18.94
CA ALA A 82 9.86 -15.24 -19.14
C ALA A 82 9.92 -14.76 -20.60
N GLY A 83 9.64 -15.66 -21.56
CA GLY A 83 9.53 -15.36 -22.99
C GLY A 83 8.31 -14.53 -23.39
N MET A 84 7.23 -14.53 -22.59
CA MET A 84 6.05 -13.66 -22.76
C MET A 84 6.24 -12.28 -22.12
N LEU A 85 7.23 -12.13 -21.24
CA LEU A 85 7.50 -10.90 -20.49
C LEU A 85 8.67 -10.07 -21.05
N ARG A 86 9.11 -10.30 -22.29
CA ARG A 86 10.33 -9.64 -22.86
C ARG A 86 10.29 -8.11 -22.88
N HIS A 87 9.09 -7.51 -22.86
CA HIS A 87 8.89 -6.07 -22.78
C HIS A 87 9.12 -5.51 -21.35
N ILE A 88 9.18 -6.38 -20.34
CA ILE A 88 9.48 -6.03 -18.95
C ILE A 88 11.00 -6.11 -18.74
N PRO A 89 11.61 -5.08 -18.11
CA PRO A 89 13.04 -5.11 -17.76
C PRO A 89 13.43 -6.40 -17.03
N GLU A 90 14.62 -6.92 -17.33
CA GLU A 90 15.09 -8.21 -16.80
C GLU A 90 15.05 -8.25 -15.27
N TRP A 91 15.51 -7.19 -14.60
CA TRP A 91 15.49 -7.12 -13.14
C TRP A 91 14.08 -7.31 -12.55
N LYS A 92 13.04 -6.78 -13.21
CA LYS A 92 11.65 -6.88 -12.76
C LYS A 92 11.07 -8.27 -13.05
N ARG A 93 11.44 -8.88 -14.19
CA ARG A 93 11.11 -10.29 -14.46
C ARG A 93 11.72 -11.22 -13.42
N MET A 94 13.00 -11.02 -13.08
CA MET A 94 13.69 -11.82 -12.08
C MET A 94 13.10 -11.63 -10.68
N GLU A 95 12.63 -10.42 -10.34
CA GLU A 95 11.89 -10.18 -9.09
C GLU A 95 10.61 -11.03 -9.03
N MET A 96 9.80 -11.06 -10.09
CA MET A 96 8.55 -11.85 -10.14
C MET A 96 8.79 -13.35 -10.02
N VAL A 97 9.88 -13.85 -10.62
CA VAL A 97 10.25 -15.27 -10.57
C VAL A 97 10.86 -15.64 -9.21
N ARG A 98 11.72 -14.80 -8.64
CA ARG A 98 12.42 -15.07 -7.37
C ARG A 98 11.57 -14.80 -6.14
N PHE A 99 10.61 -13.88 -6.24
CA PHE A 99 9.69 -13.50 -5.17
C PHE A 99 8.24 -13.65 -5.62
N PRO A 100 7.81 -14.89 -5.92
CA PRO A 100 6.46 -15.14 -6.38
C PRO A 100 5.46 -14.71 -5.30
N VAL A 101 4.39 -14.10 -5.76
CA VAL A 101 3.26 -13.71 -4.92
C VAL A 101 2.34 -14.91 -4.74
N ALA A 102 1.81 -15.09 -3.54
CA ALA A 102 0.74 -16.04 -3.27
C ALA A 102 -0.55 -15.29 -2.94
N THR A 103 -1.69 -15.85 -3.33
CA THR A 103 -3.00 -15.36 -2.93
C THR A 103 -3.51 -16.11 -1.71
N SER A 104 -4.21 -15.42 -0.82
CA SER A 104 -4.83 -16.06 0.34
C SER A 104 -5.91 -17.06 -0.12
N ARG A 105 -5.95 -18.25 0.49
CA ARG A 105 -7.03 -19.23 0.26
C ARG A 105 -8.38 -18.75 0.79
N ARG A 106 -8.35 -17.97 1.88
CA ARG A 106 -9.55 -17.41 2.52
C ARG A 106 -10.05 -16.17 1.81
N HIS A 107 -9.12 -15.36 1.28
CA HIS A 107 -9.38 -14.11 0.58
C HIS A 107 -8.73 -14.15 -0.81
N PRO A 108 -9.37 -14.79 -1.83
CA PRO A 108 -8.74 -15.13 -3.10
C PRO A 108 -8.21 -13.95 -3.93
N THR A 109 -8.75 -12.75 -3.70
CA THR A 109 -8.34 -11.51 -4.36
C THR A 109 -7.15 -10.83 -3.67
N CYS A 110 -6.77 -11.29 -2.48
CA CYS A 110 -5.76 -10.66 -1.64
C CYS A 110 -4.39 -11.34 -1.80
N TRP A 111 -3.42 -10.56 -2.28
CA TRP A 111 -2.00 -10.94 -2.34
C TRP A 111 -1.17 -10.47 -1.12
N TYR A 112 -1.88 -10.05 -0.07
CA TYR A 112 -1.38 -9.72 1.26
C TYR A 112 -2.40 -10.28 2.26
N GLU A 113 -1.91 -10.74 3.41
CA GLU A 113 -2.73 -11.45 4.39
C GLU A 113 -3.56 -10.45 5.21
N PRO A 114 -4.91 -10.46 5.11
CA PRO A 114 -5.76 -9.66 5.98
C PRO A 114 -5.71 -10.19 7.42
N GLU A 115 -5.89 -9.30 8.39
CA GLU A 115 -6.16 -9.73 9.76
C GLU A 115 -7.63 -10.17 9.90
N ASP A 116 -7.85 -11.36 10.44
CA ASP A 116 -9.18 -11.94 10.61
C ASP A 116 -9.68 -11.87 12.06
N ASN A 117 -8.77 -11.74 13.03
CA ASN A 117 -9.16 -11.56 14.43
C ASN A 117 -9.77 -10.17 14.61
N PRO A 118 -11.04 -10.04 15.05
CA PRO A 118 -11.71 -8.73 15.14
C PRO A 118 -10.98 -7.72 16.04
N LEU A 119 -10.37 -8.19 17.14
CA LEU A 119 -9.64 -7.33 18.07
C LEU A 119 -8.34 -6.83 17.46
N GLU A 120 -7.57 -7.70 16.80
CA GLU A 120 -6.33 -7.28 16.12
C GLU A 120 -6.62 -6.42 14.89
N LEU A 121 -7.67 -6.73 14.13
CA LEU A 121 -8.13 -5.91 13.01
C LEU A 121 -8.46 -4.49 13.49
N GLN A 122 -9.21 -4.36 14.59
CA GLN A 122 -9.52 -3.05 15.17
C GLN A 122 -8.25 -2.30 15.58
N ARG A 123 -7.28 -2.99 16.19
CA ARG A 123 -5.99 -2.39 16.57
C ARG A 123 -5.22 -1.87 15.38
N LEU A 124 -5.11 -2.66 14.30
CA LEU A 124 -4.41 -2.25 13.07
C LEU A 124 -5.10 -1.07 12.37
N LEU A 125 -6.42 -1.08 12.34
CA LEU A 125 -7.24 0.00 11.79
C LEU A 125 -7.02 1.31 12.57
N LEU A 126 -7.18 1.26 13.89
CA LEU A 126 -7.01 2.42 14.78
C LEU A 126 -5.57 2.92 14.79
N TRP A 127 -4.60 2.01 14.73
CA TRP A 127 -3.19 2.37 14.60
C TRP A 127 -2.97 3.22 13.34
N SER A 128 -3.54 2.82 12.20
CA SER A 128 -3.40 3.55 10.94
C SER A 128 -4.12 4.89 10.97
N LEU A 129 -5.35 4.94 11.52
CA LEU A 129 -6.11 6.18 11.72
C LEU A 129 -5.42 7.17 12.66
N SER A 130 -4.66 6.67 13.64
CA SER A 130 -3.95 7.52 14.60
C SER A 130 -2.69 8.20 14.03
N ARG A 131 -2.29 7.89 12.78
CA ARG A 131 -1.11 8.50 12.17
C ARG A 131 -1.40 9.95 11.76
N PRO A 132 -0.42 10.87 11.89
CA PRO A 132 -0.62 12.27 11.51
C PRO A 132 -1.08 12.43 10.05
N GLY A 133 -2.06 13.31 9.83
CA GLY A 133 -2.60 13.61 8.50
C GLY A 133 -3.54 12.54 7.92
N VAL A 134 -3.69 11.38 8.56
CA VAL A 134 -4.62 10.34 8.11
C VAL A 134 -6.06 10.75 8.37
N THR A 135 -6.86 10.78 7.31
CA THR A 135 -8.28 11.14 7.34
C THR A 135 -9.19 9.97 6.97
N ALA A 136 -8.66 8.98 6.26
CA ALA A 136 -9.38 7.78 5.88
C ALA A 136 -8.44 6.57 5.82
N VAL A 137 -9.01 5.37 5.85
CA VAL A 137 -8.27 4.11 5.74
C VAL A 137 -8.94 3.18 4.73
N LEU A 138 -8.13 2.44 3.99
CA LEU A 138 -8.57 1.41 3.06
C LEU A 138 -7.98 0.06 3.53
N PRO A 139 -8.78 -0.79 4.18
CA PRO A 139 -8.34 -2.12 4.60
C PRO A 139 -8.10 -3.03 3.37
N PRO A 140 -7.49 -4.22 3.56
CA PRO A 140 -7.53 -5.29 2.57
C PRO A 140 -8.96 -5.53 2.06
N GLY A 141 -9.08 -5.80 0.76
CA GLY A 141 -10.34 -6.08 0.08
C GLY A 141 -10.76 -7.54 0.12
#